data_AF-A2D5L2-F1
#
_entry.id   AF-A2D5L2-F1
#
_cell.length_a   1.000
_cell.length_b   1.000
_cell.length_c   1.000
_cell.angle_alpha   90.00
_cell.angle_beta   90.00
_cell.angle_gamma   90.00
#
_symmetry.space_group_name_H-M   'P 1'
#
loop_
_entity.id
_entity.type
_entity.pdbx_description
1 polymer ?
#
loop_
_entity_poly.entity_id
_entity_poly.type
_entity_poly.pdbx_seq_one_letter_code
_entity_poly.pdbx_strand_id
1 'polypeptide(L)' 'LDHPHCLSYKLELGSDQEIPSDWYPFATVQFSMPDTCASRTEVRSLGVESDVQPQKHVQQRACYNIQ' A
#
# COMPACT_ATOMS: atom_id res chain seq x y z
N LEU A 1 3.00 -21.11 -5.52
CA LEU A 1 2.97 -20.27 -4.31
C LEU A 1 2.18 -19.01 -4.66
N ASP A 2 0.96 -19.21 -5.17
CA ASP A 2 0.24 -18.20 -5.95
C ASP A 2 -1.25 -18.38 -5.68
N HIS A 3 -1.61 -18.09 -4.42
CA HIS A 3 -2.98 -18.23 -3.94
C HIS A 3 -3.35 -16.87 -3.39
N PRO A 4 -4.43 -16.24 -3.86
CA PRO A 4 -4.86 -14.95 -3.32
C PRO A 4 -5.17 -15.11 -1.83
N HIS A 5 -4.61 -14.22 -1.01
CA HIS A 5 -5.00 -14.13 0.38
C HIS A 5 -6.45 -13.67 0.47
N CYS A 6 -7.31 -14.46 1.11
CA CYS A 6 -8.73 -14.16 1.27
C CYS A 6 -9.05 -13.90 2.74
N LEU A 7 -9.88 -12.89 2.98
CA LEU A 7 -10.41 -12.53 4.29
C LEU A 7 -11.93 -12.49 4.19
N SER A 8 -12.63 -13.21 5.06
CA SER A 8 -14.09 -13.26 5.08
C SER A 8 -14.60 -13.09 6.50
N TYR A 9 -15.48 -12.11 6.71
CA TYR A 9 -16.12 -11.85 7.99
C TYR A 9 -17.64 -11.84 7.81
N LYS A 10 -18.33 -12.41 8.79
CA LYS A 10 -19.77 -12.32 8.92
C LYS A 10 -20.08 -11.43 10.11
N LEU A 11 -20.78 -10.32 9.86
CA LEU A 11 -21.33 -9.48 10.92
C LEU A 11 -22.71 -10.01 11.27
N GLU A 12 -22.93 -10.37 12.55
CA GLU A 12 -24.25 -10.74 13.06
C GLU A 12 -24.78 -9.60 13.92
N LEU A 13 -25.95 -9.07 13.54
CA LEU A 13 -26.65 -8.02 14.27
C LEU A 13 -27.73 -8.65 15.15
N GLY A 14 -27.95 -8.11 16.35
CA GLY A 14 -29.13 -8.47 17.15
C GLY A 14 -30.43 -8.04 16.45
N SER A 15 -31.56 -8.65 16.79
CA SER A 15 -32.87 -8.36 16.15
C SER A 15 -33.25 -6.88 16.18
N ASP A 16 -32.79 -6.17 17.22
CA ASP A 16 -33.15 -4.79 17.51
C ASP A 16 -32.00 -3.82 17.18
N GLN A 17 -30.88 -4.32 16.65
CA GLN A 17 -29.73 -3.51 16.22
C GLN A 17 -29.83 -3.21 14.73
N GLU A 18 -30.21 -1.97 14.41
CA GLU A 18 -30.07 -1.44 13.05
C GLU A 18 -28.59 -1.24 12.70
N ILE A 19 -28.26 -1.27 11.40
CA ILE A 19 -26.92 -0.89 10.93
C ILE A 19 -26.69 0.58 11.32
N PRO A 20 -25.61 0.90 12.06
CA PRO A 20 -25.31 2.29 12.39
C PRO A 20 -25.22 3.16 11.14
N SER A 21 -25.74 4.39 11.18
CA SER A 21 -25.73 5.29 10.02
C SER A 21 -24.32 5.74 9.59
N ASP A 22 -23.35 5.59 10.49
CA ASP A 22 -21.90 5.80 10.30
C ASP A 22 -21.16 4.53 9.86
N TRP A 23 -21.88 3.44 9.57
CA TRP A 23 -21.29 2.22 9.06
C TRP A 23 -20.78 2.40 7.62
N TYR A 24 -19.54 1.98 7.38
CA TYR A 24 -18.89 2.05 6.08
C TYR A 24 -18.78 0.65 5.45
N PRO A 25 -19.38 0.41 4.28
CA PRO A 25 -19.34 -0.88 3.57
C PRO A 25 -18.02 -1.11 2.82
N PHE A 26 -16.94 -0.42 3.19
CA PHE A 26 -15.64 -0.53 2.55
C PHE A 26 -14.58 -0.89 3.57
N ALA A 27 -13.56 -1.61 3.09
CA ALA A 27 -12.39 -1.96 3.88
C ALA A 27 -11.20 -1.15 3.36
N THR A 28 -10.62 -0.31 4.21
CA THR A 28 -9.37 0.36 3.88
C THR A 28 -8.22 -0.64 3.93
N VAL A 29 -7.55 -0.84 2.81
CA VAL A 29 -6.38 -1.72 2.72
C VAL A 29 -5.13 -0.86 2.56
N GLN A 30 -4.19 -1.00 3.51
CA GLN A 30 -2.92 -0.29 3.50
C GLN A 30 -1.76 -1.28 3.62
N PHE A 31 -0.86 -1.26 2.65
CA PHE A 31 0.37 -2.06 2.67
C PHE A 31 1.52 -1.32 2.00
N SER A 32 2.74 -1.63 2.43
CA SER A 32 3.98 -1.18 1.80
C SER A 32 4.59 -2.33 1.01
N MET A 33 4.90 -2.09 -0.26
CA MET A 33 5.71 -3.02 -1.04
C MET A 33 7.12 -2.43 -1.24
N PRO A 34 8.18 -3.12 -0.78
CA PRO A 34 9.56 -2.75 -1.11
C PRO A 34 9.82 -3.06 -2.59
N ASP A 35 10.71 -2.27 -3.21
CA ASP A 35 11.19 -2.49 -4.59
C ASP A 35 10.08 -2.42 -5.66
N THR A 36 8.92 -1.86 -5.32
CA THR A 36 7.85 -1.57 -6.26
C THR A 36 7.58 -0.07 -6.31
N CYS A 37 7.12 0.40 -7.47
CA CYS A 37 6.74 1.78 -7.70
C CYS A 37 5.30 1.83 -8.21
N ALA A 38 4.41 2.49 -7.47
CA ALA A 38 3.00 2.62 -7.86
C ALA A 38 2.84 3.38 -9.21
N SER A 39 3.71 4.36 -9.48
CA SER A 39 3.71 5.17 -10.71
C SER A 39 4.65 4.65 -11.80
N ARG A 40 5.41 3.58 -11.54
CA ARG A 40 6.53 3.10 -12.38
C ARG A 40 7.62 4.16 -12.66
N THR A 41 7.74 5.18 -11.80
CA THR A 41 8.79 6.18 -11.92
C THR A 41 10.15 5.59 -11.55
N GLU A 42 11.14 5.75 -12.43
CA GLU A 42 12.50 5.24 -12.26
C GLU A 42 13.52 6.38 -12.20
N VAL A 43 14.50 6.26 -11.29
CA VAL A 43 15.63 7.18 -11.21
C VAL A 43 16.64 6.82 -12.29
N ARG A 44 16.69 7.60 -13.37
CA ARG A 44 17.60 7.36 -14.50
C ARG A 44 19.02 7.85 -14.25
N SER A 45 19.18 8.91 -13.47
CA SER A 45 20.49 9.46 -13.13
C SER A 45 20.47 10.15 -11.77
N LEU A 46 21.58 10.02 -11.05
CA LEU A 46 21.86 10.74 -9.81
C LEU A 46 23.30 11.26 -9.92
N GLY A 47 23.46 12.57 -10.11
CA GLY A 47 24.77 13.22 -10.25
C GLY A 47 25.22 13.89 -8.95
N VAL A 48 26.54 14.06 -8.78
CA VAL A 48 27.15 14.86 -7.71
C VAL A 48 28.22 15.74 -8.35
N GLU A 49 28.32 17.01 -7.94
CA GLU A 49 29.26 18.00 -8.50
C GLU A 49 30.72 17.82 -8.02
N SER A 50 31.04 16.66 -7.45
CA SER A 50 32.37 16.34 -6.90
C SER A 50 33.06 15.28 -7.75
N ASP A 51 34.39 15.40 -7.90
CA ASP A 51 35.22 14.38 -8.54
C ASP A 51 35.20 13.04 -7.79
N VAL A 52 34.84 13.06 -6.50
CA VAL A 52 34.68 11.84 -5.68
C VAL A 52 33.25 11.33 -5.82
N GLN A 53 33.08 10.16 -6.46
CA GLN A 53 31.77 9.50 -6.54
C GLN A 53 31.40 8.82 -5.21
N PRO A 54 30.29 9.21 -4.55
CA PRO A 54 29.80 8.51 -3.37
C PRO A 54 29.05 7.23 -3.74
N GLN A 55 28.91 6.31 -2.78
CA GLN A 55 28.04 5.15 -2.92
C GLN A 55 26.57 5.59 -3.01
N LYS A 56 25.91 5.28 -4.12
CA LYS A 56 24.51 5.67 -4.37
C LYS A 56 23.58 4.52 -3.99
N HIS A 57 22.60 4.80 -3.14
CA HIS A 57 21.55 3.85 -2.80
C HIS A 57 20.19 4.47 -3.14
N VAL A 58 19.45 3.83 -4.06
CA VAL A 58 18.11 4.23 -4.45
C VAL A 58 17.17 3.13 -3.96
N GLN A 59 16.19 3.50 -3.13
CA GLN A 59 15.17 2.58 -2.65
C GLN A 59 13.80 3.06 -3.14
N GLN A 60 13.10 2.20 -3.88
CA GLN A 60 11.71 2.43 -4.26
C GLN A 60 10.79 1.91 -3.16
N ARG A 61 9.80 2.72 -2.80
CA ARG A 61 8.75 2.37 -1.84
C ARG A 61 7.42 2.81 -2.41
N ALA A 62 6.48 1.89 -2.52
CA ALA A 62 5.11 2.19 -2.87
C ALA A 62 4.19 2.00 -1.65
N CYS A 63 3.39 3.01 -1.37
CA CYS A 63 2.31 2.96 -0.41
C CYS A 63 0.99 2.85 -1.19
N TYR A 64 0.26 1.76 -0.98
CA TYR A 64 -1.05 1.57 -1.58
C TYR A 64 -2.12 1.87 -0.54
N ASN A 65 -3.09 2.72 -0.90
CA ASN A 65 -4.30 2.97 -0.14
C ASN A 65 -5.47 2.77 -1.11
N ILE A 66 -6.32 1.80 -0.81
CA ILE A 66 -7.56 1.52 -1.54
C ILE A 66 -8.71 1.84 -0.57
N GLN A 67 -9.63 2.70 -1.01
CA GLN A 67 -10.86 3.06 -0.30
C GLN A 67 -12.07 2.46 -1.00
#